data_AF-A0A2E2J1Z7-F1
#
_entry.id   AF-A0A2E2J1Z7-F1
#
_cell.length_a   1.000
_cell.length_b   1.000
_cell.length_c   1.000
_cell.angle_alpha   90.00
_cell.angle_beta   90.00
_cell.angle_gamma   90.00
#
_symmetry.space_group_name_H-M   'P 1'
#
loop_
_entity.id
_entity.type
_entity.pdbx_description
1 polymer ?
#
loop_
_entity_poly.entity_id
_entity_poly.type
_entity_poly.pdbx_seq_one_letter_code
_entity_poly.pdbx_strand_id
1 'polypeptide(L)'
;MKFPSVFFRLTLFLFSVFCISQNTVNYNQVSFNSCEVIEASLYDKSFTLYISEKDMQEAKAQDGTRMPESNVLSIAVEFLKGCPFPIEPKDSVMVGYSLMQQNKDEMDFERKQLNNVNVEKASEDGKRLNEKGKDVGTQAKIISQQLMEGKITAQEAEAKLEALLNPLVEAVEDTESIQYNSTQLPKKNTFDILFMDTRAYTRSLMFSGTIYIKKFNETEFEAVFQGNQFTECMENRPSISQEERQTCAAVPSYFMTEMKVLSNEPTKASVSVKLKSFTDYRE
;
A
#
# COMPACT_ATOMS: atom_id res chain seq x y z
N MET A 1 75.15 -15.00 3.86
CA MET A 1 74.18 -14.26 3.02
C MET A 1 72.86 -14.17 3.76
N LYS A 2 72.51 -12.98 4.24
CA LYS A 2 71.22 -12.68 4.89
C LYS A 2 70.66 -11.46 4.19
N PHE A 3 69.55 -11.63 3.47
CA PHE A 3 68.45 -10.69 3.23
C PHE A 3 67.52 -11.34 2.18
N PRO A 4 66.18 -11.10 2.19
CA PRO A 4 65.37 -10.43 3.20
C PRO A 4 64.07 -11.21 3.53
N SER A 5 63.82 -11.50 4.81
CA SER A 5 62.50 -11.95 5.31
C SER A 5 61.44 -10.82 5.35
N VAL A 6 61.83 -9.61 4.95
CA VAL A 6 60.98 -8.42 4.93
C VAL A 6 60.09 -8.39 3.68
N PHE A 7 60.56 -8.95 2.56
CA PHE A 7 59.79 -8.97 1.30
C PHE A 7 58.55 -9.86 1.40
N PHE A 8 58.61 -10.95 2.16
CA PHE A 8 57.50 -11.90 2.30
C PHE A 8 56.37 -11.40 3.21
N ARG A 9 56.67 -10.44 4.12
CA ARG A 9 55.66 -9.84 5.00
C ARG A 9 54.89 -8.69 4.31
N LEU A 10 55.49 -8.04 3.31
CA LEU A 10 54.84 -6.96 2.57
C LEU A 10 53.78 -7.50 1.59
N THR A 11 54.00 -8.66 0.98
CA THR A 11 53.05 -9.30 0.06
C THR A 11 51.80 -9.84 0.77
N LEU A 12 51.91 -10.28 2.04
CA LEU A 12 50.77 -10.75 2.81
C LEU A 12 49.87 -9.59 3.32
N PHE A 13 50.45 -8.42 3.55
CA PHE A 13 49.69 -7.23 3.95
C PHE A 13 48.86 -6.67 2.78
N LEU A 14 49.40 -6.71 1.56
CA LEU A 14 48.72 -6.23 0.35
C LEU A 14 47.52 -7.10 -0.08
N PHE A 15 47.48 -8.40 0.29
CA PHE A 15 46.35 -9.27 0.00
C PHE A 15 45.17 -9.12 0.97
N SER A 16 45.36 -8.49 2.13
CA SER A 16 44.31 -8.33 3.15
C SER A 16 43.41 -7.10 2.96
N VAL A 17 43.78 -6.17 2.05
CA VAL A 17 43.10 -4.87 1.89
C VAL A 17 42.08 -4.86 0.75
N PHE A 18 41.94 -5.95 -0.02
CA PHE A 18 40.96 -6.06 -1.11
C PHE A 18 39.83 -7.06 -0.82
N CYS A 19 39.35 -7.12 0.43
CA CYS A 19 37.97 -7.59 0.66
C CYS A 19 37.01 -6.51 0.16
N ILE A 20 36.85 -6.41 -1.16
CA ILE A 20 35.76 -5.67 -1.78
C ILE A 20 34.48 -6.34 -1.26
N SER A 21 33.75 -5.67 -0.37
CA SER A 21 32.44 -6.13 0.07
C SER A 21 31.57 -6.31 -1.19
N GLN A 22 31.27 -7.55 -1.54
CA GLN A 22 30.42 -7.82 -2.70
C GLN A 22 28.98 -7.48 -2.33
N ASN A 23 28.32 -6.71 -3.20
CA ASN A 23 26.88 -6.46 -3.09
C ASN A 23 26.17 -7.80 -3.09
N THR A 24 25.36 -8.05 -2.06
CA THR A 24 24.61 -9.28 -1.88
C THR A 24 23.14 -8.95 -1.73
N VAL A 25 22.31 -9.48 -2.62
CA VAL A 25 20.85 -9.34 -2.56
C VAL A 25 20.25 -10.72 -2.79
N ASN A 26 19.65 -11.28 -1.75
CA ASN A 26 18.96 -12.56 -1.81
C ASN A 26 17.49 -12.34 -1.48
N TYR A 27 16.61 -12.87 -2.31
CA TYR A 27 15.17 -12.87 -2.13
C TYR A 27 14.67 -14.31 -2.25
N ASN A 28 14.30 -14.94 -1.13
CA ASN A 28 14.03 -16.38 -1.05
C ASN A 28 15.18 -17.21 -1.62
N GLN A 29 14.91 -17.98 -2.68
CA GLN A 29 15.89 -18.82 -3.38
C GLN A 29 16.56 -18.08 -4.55
N VAL A 30 16.21 -16.81 -4.79
CA VAL A 30 16.75 -15.99 -5.89
C VAL A 30 17.86 -15.11 -5.34
N SER A 31 19.06 -15.24 -5.91
CA SER A 31 20.15 -14.30 -5.69
C SER A 31 20.26 -13.37 -6.88
N PHE A 32 20.42 -12.07 -6.63
CA PHE A 32 20.67 -11.11 -7.70
C PHE A 32 22.10 -11.32 -8.20
N ASN A 33 22.27 -11.18 -9.51
CA ASN A 33 23.56 -11.10 -10.16
C ASN A 33 24.16 -9.69 -9.94
N SER A 34 25.07 -9.27 -10.82
CA SER A 34 25.58 -7.90 -10.82
C SER A 34 24.42 -6.91 -10.97
N CYS A 35 24.24 -6.05 -9.97
CA CYS A 35 23.21 -5.01 -9.98
C CYS A 35 23.72 -3.76 -10.70
N GLU A 36 23.06 -3.37 -11.79
CA GLU A 36 23.34 -2.11 -12.51
C GLU A 36 22.82 -0.89 -11.74
N VAL A 37 21.68 -1.01 -11.08
CA VAL A 37 21.03 0.10 -10.35
C VAL A 37 20.94 -0.25 -8.86
N ILE A 38 21.45 0.64 -8.01
CA ILE A 38 21.33 0.56 -6.55
C ILE A 38 21.21 2.00 -6.03
N GLU A 39 19.98 2.46 -5.88
CA GLU A 39 19.67 3.86 -5.60
C GLU A 39 18.83 3.99 -4.36
N ALA A 40 19.17 4.95 -3.50
CA ALA A 40 18.35 5.27 -2.34
C ALA A 40 17.92 6.74 -2.38
N SER A 41 16.70 6.99 -1.90
CA SER A 41 16.18 8.33 -1.66
C SER A 41 15.73 8.45 -0.22
N LEU A 42 16.11 9.54 0.43
CA LEU A 42 15.77 9.85 1.82
C LEU A 42 14.83 11.04 1.88
N TYR A 43 13.82 10.95 2.73
CA TYR A 43 12.81 11.97 3.01
C TYR A 43 12.66 12.15 4.53
N ASP A 44 11.91 13.17 4.95
CA ASP A 44 11.75 13.50 6.37
C ASP A 44 11.31 12.33 7.23
N LYS A 45 10.38 11.53 6.70
CA LYS A 45 9.71 10.44 7.40
C LYS A 45 9.91 9.10 6.72
N SER A 46 10.61 9.01 5.61
CA SER A 46 10.73 7.77 4.88
C SER A 46 12.03 7.68 4.12
N PHE A 47 12.37 6.49 3.69
CA PHE A 47 13.35 6.28 2.64
C PHE A 47 12.86 5.21 1.68
N THR A 48 13.40 5.25 0.47
CA THR A 48 13.21 4.21 -0.53
C THR A 48 14.56 3.69 -1.01
N LEU A 49 14.60 2.42 -1.37
CA LEU A 49 15.74 1.76 -1.99
C LEU A 49 15.26 1.00 -3.22
N TYR A 50 15.89 1.25 -4.35
CA TYR A 50 15.63 0.58 -5.60
C TYR A 50 16.88 -0.17 -6.06
N ILE A 51 16.75 -1.47 -6.27
CA ILE A 51 17.82 -2.35 -6.71
C ILE A 51 17.34 -3.09 -7.96
N SER A 52 18.14 -3.06 -9.02
CA SER A 52 17.84 -3.80 -10.24
C SER A 52 19.10 -4.41 -10.85
N GLU A 53 18.98 -5.63 -11.38
CA GLU A 53 20.06 -6.24 -12.16
C GLU A 53 20.38 -5.42 -13.41
N LYS A 54 19.35 -4.82 -14.04
CA LYS A 54 19.49 -3.97 -15.24
C LYS A 54 18.84 -2.60 -15.09
N ASP A 55 19.31 -1.59 -15.81
CA ASP A 55 18.60 -0.31 -15.91
C ASP A 55 17.25 -0.47 -16.64
N MET A 56 16.16 -0.31 -15.89
CA MET A 56 14.78 -0.44 -16.38
C MET A 56 14.32 0.75 -17.21
N GLN A 57 14.91 1.94 -17.02
CA GLN A 57 14.55 3.15 -17.77
C GLN A 57 15.23 3.16 -19.13
N GLU A 58 16.52 2.82 -19.17
CA GLU A 58 17.29 2.76 -20.43
C GLU A 58 16.73 1.70 -21.38
N ALA A 59 16.33 0.54 -20.86
CA ALA A 59 15.79 -0.55 -21.67
C ALA A 59 14.41 -0.23 -22.29
N LYS A 60 13.56 0.55 -21.62
CA LYS A 60 12.27 1.00 -22.18
C LYS A 60 12.46 1.96 -23.36
N ALA A 61 13.54 2.74 -23.36
CA ALA A 61 13.84 3.69 -24.42
C ALA A 61 14.33 3.04 -25.72
N GLN A 62 14.87 1.81 -25.66
CA GLN A 62 15.47 1.15 -26.83
C GLN A 62 14.50 0.29 -27.64
N ASP A 63 13.58 -0.43 -27.01
CA ASP A 63 12.75 -1.44 -27.71
C ASP A 63 11.23 -1.24 -27.52
N GLY A 64 10.82 -0.28 -26.67
CA GLY A 64 9.44 0.20 -26.50
C GLY A 64 8.36 -0.83 -26.10
N THR A 65 8.67 -2.13 -26.10
CA THR A 65 7.67 -3.21 -26.10
C THR A 65 8.00 -4.36 -25.15
N ARG A 66 9.25 -4.54 -24.72
CA ARG A 66 9.64 -5.63 -23.81
C ARG A 66 10.49 -5.11 -22.65
N MET A 67 10.01 -5.37 -21.42
CA MET A 67 10.83 -5.14 -20.22
C MET A 67 12.07 -6.04 -20.26
N PRO A 68 13.26 -5.52 -19.91
CA PRO A 68 14.45 -6.34 -19.88
C PRO A 68 14.31 -7.42 -18.80
N GLU A 69 14.77 -8.61 -19.12
CA GLU A 69 14.84 -9.74 -18.19
C GLU A 69 15.80 -9.43 -17.04
N SER A 70 15.26 -9.34 -15.82
CA SER A 70 15.94 -8.84 -14.62
C SER A 70 15.13 -9.16 -13.37
N ASN A 71 15.85 -9.29 -12.25
CA ASN A 71 15.27 -9.13 -10.93
C ASN A 71 15.26 -7.66 -10.52
N VAL A 72 14.21 -7.23 -9.85
CA VAL A 72 14.06 -5.89 -9.28
C VAL A 72 13.56 -6.01 -7.86
N LEU A 73 14.16 -5.25 -6.94
CA LEU A 73 13.72 -5.14 -5.55
C LEU A 73 13.53 -3.67 -5.22
N SER A 74 12.32 -3.31 -4.77
CA SER A 74 11.99 -2.00 -4.24
C SER A 74 11.64 -2.16 -2.76
N ILE A 75 12.26 -1.33 -1.92
CA ILE A 75 12.01 -1.27 -0.48
C ILE A 75 11.61 0.16 -0.17
N ALA A 76 10.52 0.34 0.58
CA ALA A 76 10.14 1.62 1.16
C ALA A 76 9.93 1.43 2.67
N VAL A 77 10.36 2.39 3.47
CA VAL A 77 10.16 2.36 4.93
C VAL A 77 9.72 3.74 5.39
N GLU A 78 8.65 3.78 6.18
CA GLU A 78 8.06 5.00 6.73
C GLU A 78 8.10 4.98 8.27
N PHE A 79 8.48 6.11 8.84
CA PHE A 79 8.61 6.37 10.27
C PHE A 79 7.73 7.54 10.67
N LEU A 80 6.89 7.34 11.69
CA LEU A 80 5.97 8.36 12.19
C LEU A 80 6.68 9.59 12.75
N LYS A 81 7.82 9.37 13.42
CA LYS A 81 8.57 10.37 14.19
C LYS A 81 9.82 10.86 13.46
N GLY A 82 9.83 10.76 12.13
CA GLY A 82 10.98 11.10 11.30
C GLY A 82 11.88 9.90 11.04
N CYS A 83 12.55 9.91 9.90
CA CYS A 83 13.48 8.86 9.51
C CYS A 83 14.77 8.98 10.33
N PRO A 84 15.13 7.96 11.14
CA PRO A 84 16.45 7.93 11.76
C PRO A 84 17.50 7.78 10.66
N PHE A 85 18.37 8.77 10.49
CA PHE A 85 19.44 8.73 9.51
C PHE A 85 20.66 9.53 9.99
N PRO A 86 21.88 9.00 9.84
CA PRO A 86 22.20 7.64 9.38
C PRO A 86 21.78 6.57 10.41
N ILE A 87 21.56 5.34 9.94
CA ILE A 87 21.38 4.16 10.78
C ILE A 87 22.70 3.41 10.81
N GLU A 88 23.34 3.38 11.97
CA GLU A 88 24.54 2.57 12.21
C GLU A 88 24.17 1.22 12.86
N PRO A 89 25.03 0.19 12.83
CA PRO A 89 24.74 -1.12 13.42
C PRO A 89 24.28 -1.09 14.89
N LYS A 90 24.77 -0.12 15.67
CA LYS A 90 24.38 0.09 17.07
C LYS A 90 22.99 0.72 17.23
N ASP A 91 22.51 1.39 16.20
CA ASP A 91 21.25 2.15 16.14
C ASP A 91 20.22 1.43 15.24
N SER A 92 20.43 0.13 14.99
CA SER A 92 19.62 -0.67 14.07
C SER A 92 18.13 -0.59 14.38
N VAL A 93 17.31 -0.52 13.34
CA VAL A 93 15.87 -0.28 13.47
C VAL A 93 15.08 -1.48 12.97
N MET A 94 13.99 -1.80 13.66
CA MET A 94 13.07 -2.86 13.28
C MET A 94 11.68 -2.28 13.04
N VAL A 95 11.09 -2.57 11.88
CA VAL A 95 9.72 -2.19 11.53
C VAL A 95 8.93 -3.47 11.28
N GLY A 96 7.92 -3.72 12.13
CA GLY A 96 7.17 -4.98 12.18
C GLY A 96 5.77 -4.90 11.56
N TYR A 97 5.50 -3.89 10.76
CA TYR A 97 4.19 -3.68 10.14
C TYR A 97 4.37 -3.31 8.69
N SER A 98 3.71 -4.01 7.78
CA SER A 98 3.77 -3.66 6.37
C SER A 98 2.75 -2.54 6.06
N LEU A 99 2.99 -1.80 4.98
CA LEU A 99 2.03 -0.84 4.45
C LEU A 99 0.72 -1.54 4.04
N MET A 100 0.82 -2.71 3.42
CA MET A 100 -0.35 -3.51 3.02
C MET A 100 -1.23 -3.92 4.21
N GLN A 101 -0.60 -4.33 5.32
CA GLN A 101 -1.31 -4.69 6.54
C GLN A 101 -1.99 -3.47 7.15
N GLN A 102 -1.33 -2.31 7.16
CA GLN A 102 -1.95 -1.07 7.62
C GLN A 102 -3.17 -0.70 6.77
N ASN A 103 -3.05 -0.74 5.44
CA ASN A 103 -4.16 -0.41 4.55
C ASN A 103 -5.35 -1.35 4.76
N LYS A 104 -5.10 -2.66 4.94
CA LYS A 104 -6.16 -3.62 5.26
C LYS A 104 -6.82 -3.29 6.60
N ASP A 105 -6.04 -3.02 7.63
CA ASP A 105 -6.55 -2.76 8.97
C ASP A 105 -7.33 -1.44 9.02
N GLU A 106 -6.91 -0.43 8.28
CA GLU A 106 -7.64 0.83 8.07
C GLU A 106 -8.99 0.57 7.38
N MET A 107 -9.00 -0.18 6.27
CA MET A 107 -10.24 -0.56 5.58
C MET A 107 -11.20 -1.37 6.47
N ASP A 108 -10.68 -2.35 7.22
CA ASP A 108 -11.49 -3.17 8.13
C ASP A 108 -12.03 -2.34 9.31
N PHE A 109 -11.26 -1.37 9.78
CA PHE A 109 -11.68 -0.42 10.80
C PHE A 109 -12.79 0.51 10.30
N GLU A 110 -12.62 1.11 9.11
CA GLU A 110 -13.64 1.94 8.47
C GLU A 110 -14.94 1.17 8.23
N ARG A 111 -14.84 -0.06 7.74
CA ARG A 111 -16.00 -0.95 7.56
C ARG A 111 -16.74 -1.20 8.87
N LYS A 112 -16.01 -1.43 9.98
CA LYS A 112 -16.62 -1.58 11.31
C LYS A 112 -17.26 -0.28 11.79
N GLN A 113 -16.63 0.87 11.57
CA GLN A 113 -17.22 2.16 11.92
C GLN A 113 -18.51 2.41 11.13
N LEU A 114 -18.51 2.16 9.81
CA LEU A 114 -19.71 2.23 8.95
C LEU A 114 -20.83 1.29 9.41
N ASN A 115 -20.49 0.06 9.80
CA ASN A 115 -21.48 -0.89 10.32
C ASN A 115 -21.98 -0.54 11.73
N ASN A 116 -21.19 0.21 12.50
CA ASN A 116 -21.55 0.70 13.83
C ASN A 116 -22.28 2.06 13.78
N VAL A 117 -22.32 2.74 12.63
CA VAL A 117 -23.31 3.80 12.41
C VAL A 117 -24.66 3.14 12.58
N ASN A 118 -25.41 3.64 13.55
CA ASN A 118 -26.52 2.99 14.21
C ASN A 118 -27.60 2.56 13.20
N VAL A 119 -27.43 1.38 12.57
CA VAL A 119 -28.31 0.83 11.52
C VAL A 119 -29.73 0.68 12.04
N GLU A 120 -29.90 0.40 13.34
CA GLU A 120 -31.20 0.42 14.01
C GLU A 120 -31.82 1.81 14.02
N LYS A 121 -31.09 2.85 14.42
CA LYS A 121 -31.59 4.24 14.39
C LYS A 121 -31.89 4.71 12.97
N ALA A 122 -31.02 4.42 12.01
CA ALA A 122 -31.26 4.76 10.60
C ALA A 122 -32.47 3.97 10.02
N SER A 123 -32.67 2.73 10.44
CA SER A 123 -33.85 1.93 10.07
C SER A 123 -35.13 2.46 10.72
N GLU A 124 -35.08 2.86 11.98
CA GLU A 124 -36.20 3.47 12.72
C GLU A 124 -36.57 4.84 12.15
N ASP A 125 -35.59 5.70 11.87
CA ASP A 125 -35.78 7.00 11.23
C ASP A 125 -36.35 6.81 9.81
N GLY A 126 -35.84 5.84 9.04
CA GLY A 126 -36.38 5.47 7.74
C GLY A 126 -37.83 4.97 7.79
N LYS A 127 -38.20 4.15 8.78
CA LYS A 127 -39.59 3.71 8.99
C LYS A 127 -40.49 4.89 9.36
N ARG A 128 -40.04 5.75 10.28
CA ARG A 128 -40.78 6.94 10.72
C ARG A 128 -41.01 7.93 9.57
N LEU A 129 -40.01 8.17 8.73
CA LEU A 129 -40.13 9.02 7.54
C LEU A 129 -41.09 8.42 6.50
N ASN A 130 -41.05 7.10 6.29
CA ASN A 130 -41.95 6.42 5.37
C ASN A 130 -43.41 6.45 5.85
N GLU A 131 -43.65 6.30 7.16
CA GLU A 131 -44.98 6.43 7.75
C GLU A 131 -45.52 7.86 7.63
N LYS A 132 -44.71 8.87 7.96
CA LYS A 132 -45.06 10.30 7.76
C LYS A 132 -45.33 10.63 6.29
N GLY A 133 -44.52 10.09 5.37
CA GLY A 133 -44.68 10.31 3.93
C GLY A 133 -45.99 9.76 3.34
N LYS A 134 -46.52 8.67 3.89
CA LYS A 134 -47.81 8.11 3.46
C LYS A 134 -49.00 8.98 3.87
N ASP A 135 -48.97 9.52 5.08
CA ASP A 135 -50.01 10.43 5.56
C ASP A 135 -50.01 11.74 4.76
N VAL A 136 -48.83 12.33 4.57
CA VAL A 136 -48.64 13.53 3.74
C VAL A 136 -49.08 13.31 2.29
N GLY A 137 -48.74 12.17 1.67
CA GLY A 137 -49.19 11.85 0.32
C GLY A 137 -50.71 11.73 0.19
N THR A 138 -51.40 11.32 1.27
CA THR A 138 -52.87 11.25 1.31
C THR A 138 -53.48 12.64 1.44
N GLN A 139 -52.95 13.48 2.32
CA GLN A 139 -53.43 14.85 2.51
C GLN A 139 -53.13 15.75 1.30
N ALA A 140 -51.98 15.59 0.65
CA ALA A 140 -51.64 16.30 -0.58
C ALA A 140 -52.61 15.99 -1.73
N LYS A 141 -53.07 14.72 -1.83
CA LYS A 141 -54.12 14.35 -2.80
C LYS A 141 -55.45 15.03 -2.50
N ILE A 142 -55.83 15.13 -1.22
CA ILE A 142 -57.06 15.82 -0.80
C ILE A 142 -56.98 17.32 -1.17
N ILE A 143 -55.83 17.96 -0.91
CA ILE A 143 -55.61 19.38 -1.26
C ILE A 143 -55.66 19.57 -2.78
N SER A 144 -54.99 18.71 -3.55
CA SER A 144 -55.01 18.75 -5.01
C SER A 144 -56.43 18.58 -5.56
N GLN A 145 -57.23 17.71 -4.96
CA GLN A 145 -58.61 17.49 -5.38
C GLN A 145 -59.52 18.67 -5.02
N GLN A 146 -59.35 19.28 -3.85
CA GLN A 146 -60.05 20.51 -3.48
C GLN A 146 -59.72 21.67 -4.43
N LEU A 147 -58.47 21.77 -4.90
CA LEU A 147 -58.05 22.76 -5.87
C LEU A 147 -58.72 22.52 -7.24
N MET A 148 -58.72 21.28 -7.72
CA MET A 148 -59.36 20.90 -8.99
C MET A 148 -60.88 21.12 -8.98
N GLU A 149 -61.53 20.89 -7.83
CA GLU A 149 -62.95 21.13 -7.62
C GLU A 149 -63.28 22.62 -7.38
N GLY A 150 -62.27 23.50 -7.35
CA GLY A 150 -62.44 24.94 -7.13
C GLY A 150 -62.86 25.31 -5.71
N LYS A 151 -62.73 24.38 -4.74
CA LYS A 151 -63.11 24.57 -3.33
C LYS A 151 -62.09 25.39 -2.54
N ILE A 152 -60.87 25.49 -3.05
CA ILE A 152 -59.79 26.31 -2.50
C ILE A 152 -59.09 27.06 -3.64
N THR A 153 -58.48 28.19 -3.33
CA THR A 153 -57.67 28.95 -4.28
C THR A 153 -56.28 28.32 -4.46
N ALA A 154 -55.58 28.70 -5.53
CA ALA A 154 -54.20 28.26 -5.76
C ALA A 154 -53.26 28.66 -4.61
N GLN A 155 -53.42 29.88 -4.07
CA GLN A 155 -52.61 30.38 -2.93
C GLN A 155 -52.91 29.62 -1.62
N GLU A 156 -54.17 29.26 -1.37
CA GLU A 156 -54.52 28.44 -0.21
C GLU A 156 -54.02 27.00 -0.33
N ALA A 157 -53.98 26.46 -1.56
CA ALA A 157 -53.42 25.13 -1.82
C ALA A 157 -51.90 25.12 -1.60
N GLU A 158 -51.20 26.15 -2.09
CA GLU A 158 -49.75 26.32 -1.91
C GLU A 158 -49.38 26.42 -0.42
N ALA A 159 -50.04 27.30 0.33
CA ALA A 159 -49.78 27.45 1.77
C ALA A 159 -50.05 26.15 2.57
N LYS A 160 -51.08 25.39 2.19
CA LYS A 160 -51.39 24.10 2.84
C LYS A 160 -50.40 23.01 2.49
N LEU A 161 -49.91 22.97 1.24
CA LEU A 161 -48.89 22.01 0.82
C LEU A 161 -47.54 22.33 1.48
N GLU A 162 -47.16 23.60 1.55
CA GLU A 162 -45.92 24.02 2.21
C GLU A 162 -45.95 23.66 3.71
N ALA A 163 -47.04 23.97 4.42
CA ALA A 163 -47.22 23.60 5.82
C ALA A 163 -47.21 22.07 6.05
N LEU A 164 -47.63 21.29 5.05
CA LEU A 164 -47.63 19.83 5.09
C LEU A 164 -46.25 19.22 4.84
N LEU A 165 -45.43 19.87 4.01
CA LEU A 165 -44.12 19.39 3.58
C LEU A 165 -42.98 19.85 4.50
N ASN A 166 -43.07 21.04 5.10
CA ASN A 166 -42.02 21.61 5.97
C ASN A 166 -41.58 20.67 7.12
N PRO A 167 -42.48 20.02 7.86
CA PRO A 167 -42.07 19.09 8.93
C PRO A 167 -41.35 17.84 8.42
N LEU A 168 -41.49 17.52 7.13
CA LEU A 168 -40.84 16.39 6.47
C LEU A 168 -39.42 16.78 6.04
N VAL A 169 -39.24 18.03 5.58
CA VAL A 169 -37.92 18.61 5.28
C VAL A 169 -37.09 18.72 6.55
N GLU A 170 -37.65 19.29 7.62
CA GLU A 170 -36.95 19.41 8.93
C GLU A 170 -36.55 18.03 9.48
N ALA A 171 -37.43 17.03 9.37
CA ALA A 171 -37.12 15.69 9.83
C ALA A 171 -35.99 15.01 9.03
N VAL A 172 -35.83 15.34 7.75
CA VAL A 172 -34.71 14.84 6.92
C VAL A 172 -33.41 15.54 7.33
N GLU A 173 -33.44 16.86 7.52
CA GLU A 173 -32.29 17.66 7.96
C GLU A 173 -31.77 17.21 9.34
N ASP A 174 -32.67 16.88 10.28
CA ASP A 174 -32.30 16.33 11.58
C ASP A 174 -31.63 14.94 11.48
N THR A 175 -32.01 14.14 10.47
CA THR A 175 -31.47 12.78 10.27
C THR A 175 -30.07 12.81 9.64
N GLU A 176 -29.74 13.86 8.86
CA GLU A 176 -28.40 14.05 8.29
C GLU A 176 -27.35 14.50 9.32
N SER A 177 -27.78 14.92 10.52
CA SER A 177 -26.90 15.39 11.60
C SER A 177 -26.18 14.27 12.38
N ILE A 178 -26.05 13.06 11.82
CA ILE A 178 -25.22 11.99 12.41
C ILE A 178 -23.77 12.48 12.40
N GLN A 179 -23.35 13.08 13.51
CA GLN A 179 -21.97 13.50 13.76
C GLN A 179 -21.07 12.27 13.71
N TYR A 180 -20.44 12.10 12.56
CA TYR A 180 -19.42 11.11 12.31
C TYR A 180 -18.16 11.50 13.08
N ASN A 181 -18.10 11.18 14.37
CA ASN A 181 -16.86 11.23 15.13
C ASN A 181 -16.00 10.03 14.71
N SER A 182 -15.40 10.11 13.52
CA SER A 182 -14.45 9.10 13.03
C SER A 182 -13.16 9.18 13.84
N THR A 183 -12.99 8.31 14.83
CA THR A 183 -11.66 8.04 15.41
C THR A 183 -10.80 7.35 14.36
N GLN A 184 -9.68 7.94 13.94
CA GLN A 184 -8.76 7.28 13.01
C GLN A 184 -7.99 6.15 13.70
N LEU A 185 -7.68 5.07 12.97
CA LEU A 185 -6.79 4.03 13.46
C LEU A 185 -5.39 4.62 13.74
N PRO A 186 -4.75 4.33 14.88
CA PRO A 186 -3.41 4.81 15.16
C PRO A 186 -2.42 4.34 14.08
N LYS A 187 -1.77 5.29 13.40
CA LYS A 187 -0.74 5.01 12.41
C LYS A 187 0.46 4.29 13.06
N LYS A 188 1.18 3.49 12.28
CA LYS A 188 2.39 2.76 12.70
C LYS A 188 3.55 3.10 11.77
N ASN A 189 4.78 2.82 12.20
CA ASN A 189 5.90 2.75 11.25
C ASN A 189 5.63 1.58 10.31
N THR A 190 5.83 1.77 9.01
CA THR A 190 5.52 0.75 7.99
C THR A 190 6.72 0.46 7.11
N PHE A 191 6.68 -0.70 6.47
CA PHE A 191 7.57 -1.01 5.36
C PHE A 191 6.76 -1.57 4.19
N ASP A 192 7.27 -1.39 2.98
CA ASP A 192 6.76 -2.02 1.78
C ASP A 192 7.92 -2.64 1.01
N ILE A 193 7.69 -3.85 0.50
CA ILE A 193 8.68 -4.60 -0.28
C ILE A 193 7.97 -5.17 -1.50
N LEU A 194 8.49 -4.77 -2.65
CA LEU A 194 8.08 -5.26 -3.96
C LEU A 194 9.27 -5.94 -4.60
N PHE A 195 9.12 -7.22 -4.92
CA PHE A 195 10.05 -7.96 -5.75
C PHE A 195 9.42 -8.25 -7.11
N MET A 196 10.14 -8.00 -8.20
CA MET A 196 9.69 -8.33 -9.55
C MET A 196 10.72 -9.25 -10.21
N ASP A 197 10.24 -10.35 -10.78
CA ASP A 197 10.98 -11.18 -11.71
C ASP A 197 10.38 -10.99 -13.10
N THR A 198 11.03 -10.15 -13.90
CA THR A 198 10.54 -9.84 -15.26
C THR A 198 10.75 -10.99 -16.24
N ARG A 199 11.56 -12.01 -15.90
CA ARG A 199 11.68 -13.25 -16.70
C ARG A 199 10.44 -14.11 -16.53
N ALA A 200 10.02 -14.28 -15.27
CA ALA A 200 8.81 -15.02 -14.93
C ALA A 200 7.52 -14.20 -15.12
N TYR A 201 7.64 -12.88 -15.36
CA TYR A 201 6.53 -11.93 -15.36
C TYR A 201 5.71 -12.02 -14.07
N THR A 202 6.39 -12.08 -12.94
CA THR A 202 5.75 -12.11 -11.63
C THR A 202 6.19 -10.94 -10.78
N ARG A 203 5.28 -10.50 -9.90
CA ARG A 203 5.57 -9.55 -8.83
C ARG A 203 5.14 -10.16 -7.50
N SER A 204 5.97 -10.04 -6.50
CA SER A 204 5.70 -10.43 -5.13
C SER A 204 5.52 -9.17 -4.28
N LEU A 205 4.42 -9.09 -3.56
CA LEU A 205 4.14 -7.99 -2.64
C LEU A 205 4.08 -8.51 -1.21
N MET A 206 4.79 -7.82 -0.33
CA MET A 206 4.90 -8.22 1.07
C MET A 206 3.65 -7.80 1.84
N PHE A 207 2.91 -8.79 2.35
CA PHE A 207 1.67 -8.52 3.08
C PHE A 207 1.87 -8.33 4.57
N SER A 208 2.75 -9.09 5.21
CA SER A 208 3.00 -8.99 6.66
C SER A 208 4.42 -9.42 6.98
N GLY A 209 5.00 -8.95 8.08
CA GLY A 209 6.33 -9.39 8.47
C GLY A 209 7.12 -8.33 9.21
N THR A 210 8.43 -8.38 9.02
CA THR A 210 9.37 -7.46 9.67
C THR A 210 10.54 -7.19 8.75
N ILE A 211 10.97 -5.94 8.70
CA ILE A 211 12.27 -5.52 8.20
C ILE A 211 13.16 -5.07 9.36
N TYR A 212 14.37 -5.59 9.39
CA TYR A 212 15.44 -5.19 10.30
C TYR A 212 16.53 -4.49 9.49
N ILE A 213 16.64 -3.18 9.66
CA ILE A 213 17.63 -2.33 9.01
C ILE A 213 18.82 -2.22 9.94
N LYS A 214 19.91 -2.88 9.55
CA LYS A 214 21.14 -2.90 10.32
C LYS A 214 22.02 -1.69 10.04
N LYS A 215 22.07 -1.25 8.78
CA LYS A 215 22.87 -0.10 8.37
C LYS A 215 22.19 0.65 7.22
N PHE A 216 22.17 1.98 7.29
CA PHE A 216 21.74 2.84 6.20
C PHE A 216 22.43 4.19 6.29
N ASN A 217 23.23 4.54 5.29
CA ASN A 217 23.85 5.85 5.14
C ASN A 217 23.97 6.20 3.64
N GLU A 218 24.65 7.30 3.31
CA GLU A 218 24.82 7.79 1.94
C GLU A 218 25.52 6.80 0.99
N THR A 219 26.19 5.78 1.53
CA THR A 219 27.05 4.85 0.77
C THR A 219 26.62 3.40 0.85
N GLU A 220 25.92 2.99 1.90
CA GLU A 220 25.68 1.58 2.20
C GLU A 220 24.28 1.35 2.78
N PHE A 221 23.69 0.22 2.42
CA PHE A 221 22.44 -0.29 2.97
C PHE A 221 22.57 -1.78 3.32
N GLU A 222 22.22 -2.12 4.56
CA GLU A 222 22.17 -3.50 5.06
C GLU A 222 20.86 -3.74 5.79
N ALA A 223 20.07 -4.72 5.33
CA ALA A 223 18.83 -5.13 5.96
C ALA A 223 18.53 -6.61 5.75
N VAL A 224 17.71 -7.16 6.65
CA VAL A 224 17.10 -8.48 6.53
C VAL A 224 15.60 -8.32 6.72
N PHE A 225 14.81 -9.00 5.90
CA PHE A 225 13.36 -9.04 6.10
C PHE A 225 12.82 -10.45 6.01
N GLN A 226 11.72 -10.68 6.73
CA GLN A 226 11.02 -11.95 6.78
C GLN A 226 9.53 -11.73 7.01
N GLY A 227 8.69 -12.65 6.53
CA GLY A 227 7.24 -12.56 6.72
C GLY A 227 6.48 -13.33 5.66
N ASN A 228 5.34 -12.80 5.23
CA ASN A 228 4.47 -13.43 4.23
C ASN A 228 4.19 -12.48 3.08
N GLN A 229 4.23 -13.02 1.87
CA GLN A 229 3.92 -12.31 0.63
C GLN A 229 2.84 -13.05 -0.16
N PHE A 230 2.30 -12.37 -1.14
CA PHE A 230 1.60 -13.02 -2.24
C PHE A 230 2.26 -12.62 -3.56
N THR A 231 2.18 -13.54 -4.52
CA THR A 231 2.77 -13.38 -5.85
C THR A 231 1.65 -13.24 -6.87
N GLU A 232 1.79 -12.29 -7.79
CA GLU A 232 0.86 -12.06 -8.90
C GLU A 232 1.60 -12.10 -10.23
N CYS A 233 0.88 -12.41 -11.29
CA CYS A 233 1.39 -12.20 -12.64
C CYS A 233 1.34 -10.72 -13.02
N MET A 234 2.35 -10.24 -13.72
CA MET A 234 2.40 -8.88 -14.26
C MET A 234 1.50 -8.78 -15.51
N GLU A 235 0.74 -7.69 -15.64
CA GLU A 235 -0.25 -7.49 -16.71
C GLU A 235 0.37 -7.45 -18.13
N ASN A 236 1.63 -7.05 -18.25
CA ASN A 236 2.34 -6.88 -19.53
C ASN A 236 2.98 -8.17 -20.09
N ARG A 237 2.56 -9.35 -19.62
CA ARG A 237 3.09 -10.62 -20.15
C ARG A 237 2.60 -10.81 -21.60
N PRO A 238 3.48 -10.85 -22.60
CA PRO A 238 3.07 -11.05 -23.99
C PRO A 238 2.33 -12.38 -24.13
N SER A 239 1.13 -12.36 -24.70
CA SER A 239 0.32 -13.55 -25.03
C SER A 239 0.09 -14.52 -23.86
N ILE A 240 -0.56 -14.06 -22.78
CA ILE A 240 -1.10 -14.98 -21.76
C ILE A 240 -2.21 -15.83 -22.40
N SER A 241 -1.99 -17.13 -22.52
CA SER A 241 -3.02 -18.09 -22.92
C SER A 241 -4.17 -18.12 -21.89
N GLN A 242 -5.36 -18.60 -22.29
CA GLN A 242 -6.49 -18.69 -21.35
C GLN A 242 -6.18 -19.61 -20.15
N GLU A 243 -5.38 -20.65 -20.37
CA GLU A 243 -4.90 -21.58 -19.35
C GLU A 243 -3.96 -20.88 -18.34
N GLU A 244 -3.02 -20.07 -18.83
CA GLU A 244 -2.11 -19.32 -17.95
C GLU A 244 -2.82 -18.20 -17.19
N ARG A 245 -3.88 -17.59 -17.74
CA ARG A 245 -4.73 -16.64 -16.98
C ARG A 245 -5.41 -17.33 -15.80
N GLN A 246 -5.84 -18.57 -15.99
CA GLN A 246 -6.43 -19.36 -14.90
C GLN A 246 -5.38 -19.69 -13.83
N THR A 247 -4.13 -20.00 -14.23
CA THR A 247 -3.03 -20.21 -13.29
C THR A 247 -2.68 -18.95 -12.49
N CYS A 248 -2.62 -17.79 -13.14
CA CYS A 248 -2.28 -16.50 -12.51
C CYS A 248 -3.29 -16.02 -11.47
N ALA A 249 -4.54 -16.49 -11.55
CA ALA A 249 -5.62 -16.18 -10.60
C ALA A 249 -6.19 -17.46 -9.98
N ALA A 250 -5.33 -18.46 -9.74
CA ALA A 250 -5.73 -19.77 -9.28
C ALA A 250 -6.03 -19.81 -7.77
N VAL A 251 -5.30 -19.03 -6.97
CA VAL A 251 -5.29 -19.18 -5.51
C VAL A 251 -5.97 -17.97 -4.86
N PRO A 252 -7.04 -18.14 -4.06
CA PRO A 252 -7.54 -17.07 -3.22
C PRO A 252 -6.44 -16.60 -2.26
N SER A 253 -6.23 -15.29 -2.16
CA SER A 253 -5.26 -14.78 -1.18
C SER A 253 -5.77 -15.03 0.24
N TYR A 254 -4.93 -15.64 1.08
CA TYR A 254 -5.23 -15.79 2.52
C TYR A 254 -5.22 -14.46 3.27
N PHE A 255 -4.64 -13.44 2.64
CA PHE A 255 -4.42 -12.12 3.22
C PHE A 255 -5.49 -11.11 2.78
N MET A 256 -5.94 -11.21 1.53
CA MET A 256 -6.99 -10.38 0.95
C MET A 256 -8.02 -11.28 0.24
N THR A 257 -9.10 -11.62 0.94
CA THR A 257 -10.08 -12.63 0.50
C THR A 257 -10.78 -12.33 -0.83
N GLU A 258 -10.80 -11.07 -1.25
CA GLU A 258 -11.39 -10.63 -2.53
C GLU A 258 -10.41 -10.75 -3.71
N MET A 259 -9.13 -11.07 -3.44
CA MET A 259 -8.08 -11.18 -4.44
C MET A 259 -7.72 -12.64 -4.74
N LYS A 260 -7.42 -12.89 -6.01
CA LYS A 260 -6.80 -14.15 -6.45
C LYS A 260 -5.39 -13.86 -6.94
N VAL A 261 -4.47 -14.71 -6.53
CA VAL A 261 -3.03 -14.57 -6.69
C VAL A 261 -2.47 -15.86 -7.26
N LEU A 262 -1.21 -15.81 -7.71
CA LEU A 262 -0.47 -16.98 -8.17
C LEU A 262 -0.10 -17.87 -6.97
N SER A 263 0.41 -17.28 -5.89
CA SER A 263 0.76 -18.01 -4.67
C SER A 263 0.75 -17.11 -3.43
N ASN A 264 0.63 -17.73 -2.26
CA ASN A 264 0.84 -17.10 -0.95
C ASN A 264 1.97 -17.87 -0.25
N GLU A 265 3.07 -17.21 0.08
CA GLU A 265 4.27 -17.88 0.54
C GLU A 265 4.96 -17.10 1.66
N PRO A 266 5.62 -17.79 2.62
CA PRO A 266 6.56 -17.12 3.50
C PRO A 266 7.74 -16.60 2.68
N THR A 267 8.23 -15.42 3.03
CA THR A 267 9.38 -14.78 2.39
C THR A 267 10.49 -14.52 3.39
N LYS A 268 11.72 -14.64 2.92
CA LYS A 268 12.92 -14.18 3.61
C LYS A 268 13.90 -13.60 2.60
N ALA A 269 14.50 -12.48 2.95
CA ALA A 269 15.50 -11.85 2.10
C ALA A 269 16.57 -11.16 2.93
N SER A 270 17.72 -10.96 2.30
CA SER A 270 18.82 -10.18 2.85
C SER A 270 19.40 -9.28 1.77
N VAL A 271 19.72 -8.05 2.18
CA VAL A 271 20.30 -7.01 1.33
C VAL A 271 21.53 -6.46 2.06
N SER A 272 22.66 -6.45 1.38
CA SER A 272 23.90 -5.81 1.82
C SER A 272 24.57 -5.22 0.60
N VAL A 273 24.40 -3.92 0.39
CA VAL A 273 24.81 -3.24 -0.85
C VAL A 273 25.51 -1.93 -0.60
N LYS A 274 26.42 -1.58 -1.50
CA LYS A 274 26.92 -0.22 -1.71
C LYS A 274 26.03 0.50 -2.69
N LEU A 275 25.57 1.69 -2.30
CA LEU A 275 24.74 2.56 -3.11
C LEU A 275 25.57 3.12 -4.28
N LYS A 276 24.97 3.14 -5.46
CA LYS A 276 25.52 3.82 -6.64
C LYS A 276 25.03 5.26 -6.74
N SER A 277 23.83 5.53 -6.23
CA SER A 277 23.25 6.87 -6.13
C SER A 277 22.51 7.02 -4.80
N PHE A 278 22.59 8.22 -4.23
CA PHE A 278 21.88 8.60 -3.01
C PHE A 278 21.36 10.03 -3.16
N THR A 279 20.08 10.24 -2.86
CA THR A 279 19.47 11.57 -2.86
C THR A 279 18.80 11.86 -1.53
N ASP A 280 19.08 13.03 -0.94
CA ASP A 280 18.45 13.50 0.29
C ASP A 280 17.48 14.64 -0.01
N TYR A 281 16.20 14.45 0.33
CA TYR A 281 15.11 15.40 0.10
C TYR A 281 14.56 16.01 1.40
N ARG A 282 15.31 15.90 2.51
CA ARG A 282 14.96 16.52 3.80
C ARG A 282 15.36 18.00 3.78
N GLU A 283 14.56 18.85 3.14
CA GLU A 283 14.71 20.32 3.19
C GLU A 283 13.94 20.94 4.36
#